data_AF-A0A1D6DTZ8-F1
#
_entry.id   AF-A0A1D6DTZ8-F1
#
_cell.length_a   1.000
_cell.length_b   1.000
_cell.length_c   1.000
_cell.angle_alpha   90.00
_cell.angle_beta   90.00
_cell.angle_gamma   90.00
#
_symmetry.space_group_name_H-M   'P 1'
#
loop_
_entity.id
_entity.type
_entity.pdbx_description
1 polymer ?
#
loop_
_entity_poly.entity_id
_entity_poly.type
_entity_poly.pdbx_seq_one_letter_code
_entity_poly.pdbx_strand_id
1 'polypeptide(L)'
;MDPNGLKTGGLLLPTIERRCTSPPSVIVIGGGISGVAAARALSNSSFKVTVLESRDRIGGRIHTDNSFGCPIDMGASWLHGVCNENPLAPLISYLGLRLYRTSDDNSVLYDHDLESYALFDKDGNQVPKETVDKVGETFERILEETVKVRDEQEHDMPLLQAISIVFERHPHLKLEGLDDQVLQWCVCRLEAWFAADADEISLKNWDQERVLTGGHGLMVNGYYPVIEALAQGLDIRLNQRFVFPHCLILLDLVANL
;
A
#
# COMPACT_ATOMS: atom_id res chain seq x y z
N MET A 1 61.15 -13.33 -43.50
CA MET A 1 61.10 -14.46 -42.58
C MET A 1 61.30 -13.87 -41.19
N ASP A 2 60.31 -13.13 -40.68
CA ASP A 2 59.13 -13.53 -39.87
C ASP A 2 59.45 -13.35 -38.37
N PRO A 3 58.52 -13.11 -37.42
CA PRO A 3 57.10 -12.76 -37.47
C PRO A 3 56.70 -11.63 -36.48
N ASN A 4 55.39 -11.36 -36.38
CA ASN A 4 54.66 -10.57 -35.38
C ASN A 4 54.34 -9.12 -35.75
N GLY A 5 53.47 -9.01 -36.77
CA GLY A 5 52.59 -7.87 -36.90
C GLY A 5 51.49 -7.85 -35.84
N LEU A 6 51.07 -6.65 -35.45
CA LEU A 6 49.66 -6.27 -35.44
C LEU A 6 49.59 -4.73 -35.38
N LYS A 7 49.09 -4.12 -36.46
CA LYS A 7 48.68 -2.72 -36.48
C LYS A 7 47.32 -2.63 -35.79
N THR A 8 47.26 -2.11 -34.57
CA THR A 8 46.00 -1.69 -33.98
C THR A 8 45.83 -0.20 -34.25
N GLY A 9 44.99 0.11 -35.23
CA GLY A 9 44.45 1.46 -35.42
C GLY A 9 43.64 1.82 -34.18
N GLY A 10 44.20 2.70 -33.34
CA GLY A 10 43.46 3.30 -32.24
C GLY A 10 42.38 4.21 -32.81
N LEU A 11 41.16 3.69 -32.89
CA LEU A 11 39.97 4.52 -33.05
C LEU A 11 39.85 5.32 -31.76
N LEU A 12 40.33 6.57 -31.77
CA LEU A 12 40.05 7.56 -30.74
C LEU A 12 38.53 7.81 -30.76
N LEU A 13 37.79 7.06 -29.95
CA LEU A 13 36.44 7.44 -29.59
C LEU A 13 36.55 8.80 -28.88
N PRO A 14 35.86 9.85 -29.34
CA PRO A 14 35.87 11.11 -28.63
C PRO A 14 35.25 10.86 -27.26
N THR A 15 36.06 10.97 -26.21
CA THR A 15 35.57 11.13 -24.85
C THR A 15 34.74 12.41 -24.89
N ILE A 16 33.41 12.27 -24.95
CA ILE A 16 32.51 13.38 -24.68
C ILE A 16 32.73 13.70 -23.20
N GLU A 17 33.70 14.57 -22.93
CA GLU A 17 33.79 15.24 -21.64
C GLU A 17 32.47 15.99 -21.45
N ARG A 18 31.60 15.43 -20.60
CA ARG A 18 30.36 16.07 -20.20
C ARG A 18 30.73 17.30 -19.36
N ARG A 19 30.99 18.43 -20.01
CA ARG A 19 31.09 19.73 -19.34
C ARG A 19 29.69 20.15 -18.90
N CYS A 20 29.27 19.63 -17.76
CA CYS A 20 28.29 20.28 -16.90
C CYS A 20 28.94 20.42 -15.53
N THR A 21 29.41 21.62 -15.22
CA THR A 21 30.02 21.99 -13.93
C THR A 21 29.00 22.10 -12.79
N SER A 22 27.71 21.85 -13.08
CA SER A 22 26.63 21.82 -12.10
C SER A 22 25.94 20.46 -12.13
N PRO A 23 25.52 19.94 -10.95
CA PRO A 23 24.83 18.68 -10.86
C PRO A 23 23.53 18.70 -11.70
N PRO A 24 23.19 17.60 -12.38
CA PRO A 24 21.93 17.49 -13.12
C PRO A 24 20.75 17.79 -12.19
N SER A 25 19.78 18.54 -12.70
CA SER A 25 18.61 18.99 -11.92
C SER A 25 17.39 18.12 -12.20
N VAL A 26 16.65 17.78 -11.14
CA VAL A 26 15.42 16.98 -11.21
C VAL A 26 14.31 17.69 -10.43
N ILE A 27 13.12 17.72 -11.00
CA ILE A 27 11.90 18.14 -10.30
C ILE A 27 11.09 16.91 -9.98
N VAL A 28 10.70 16.76 -8.71
CA VAL A 28 9.77 15.73 -8.25
C VAL A 28 8.42 16.38 -8.00
N ILE A 29 7.34 15.83 -8.57
CA ILE A 29 5.98 16.33 -8.39
C ILE A 29 5.29 15.49 -7.31
N GLY A 30 4.91 16.14 -6.21
CA GLY A 30 4.29 15.52 -5.04
C GLY A 30 5.28 15.29 -3.89
N GLY A 31 4.93 15.78 -2.71
CA GLY A 31 5.65 15.60 -1.44
C GLY A 31 5.08 14.47 -0.58
N GLY A 32 4.47 13.46 -1.20
CA GLY A 32 4.09 12.21 -0.53
C GLY A 32 5.30 11.31 -0.25
N ILE A 33 5.09 10.17 0.43
CA ILE A 33 6.16 9.22 0.76
C ILE A 33 7.01 8.81 -0.44
N SER A 34 6.39 8.52 -1.60
CA SER A 34 7.09 8.14 -2.82
C SER A 34 7.96 9.27 -3.36
N GLY A 35 7.42 10.50 -3.43
CA GLY A 35 8.15 11.67 -3.91
C GLY A 35 9.32 12.04 -2.99
N VAL A 36 9.11 11.99 -1.67
CA VAL A 36 10.16 12.24 -0.68
C VAL A 36 11.25 11.17 -0.74
N ALA A 37 10.89 9.88 -0.87
CA ALA A 37 11.85 8.79 -1.01
C ALA A 37 12.66 8.90 -2.31
N ALA A 38 12.01 9.19 -3.44
CA ALA A 38 12.68 9.41 -4.72
C ALA A 38 13.63 10.62 -4.65
N ALA A 39 13.19 11.72 -4.06
CA ALA A 39 14.01 12.92 -3.90
C ALA A 39 15.23 12.67 -3.01
N ARG A 40 15.09 11.87 -1.95
CA ARG A 40 16.20 11.43 -1.10
C ARG A 40 17.21 10.60 -1.89
N ALA A 41 16.75 9.59 -2.63
CA ALA A 41 17.62 8.73 -3.43
C ALA A 41 18.40 9.51 -4.50
N LEU A 42 17.73 10.44 -5.19
CA LEU A 42 18.34 11.34 -6.18
C LEU A 42 19.32 12.33 -5.54
N SER A 43 18.98 12.92 -4.40
CA SER A 43 19.87 13.82 -3.66
C SER A 43 21.13 13.10 -3.19
N ASN A 44 21.00 11.86 -2.69
CA ASN A 44 22.15 11.03 -2.30
C ASN A 44 23.03 10.68 -3.51
N SER A 45 22.45 10.65 -4.71
CA SER A 45 23.14 10.47 -5.99
C SER A 45 23.69 11.78 -6.59
N SER A 46 23.80 12.85 -5.78
CA SER A 46 24.35 14.16 -6.16
C SER A 46 23.56 14.92 -7.24
N PHE A 47 22.27 14.60 -7.43
CA PHE A 47 21.38 15.43 -8.26
C PHE A 47 20.94 16.67 -7.47
N LYS A 48 20.70 17.77 -8.17
CA LYS A 48 19.99 18.92 -7.60
C LYS A 48 18.49 18.66 -7.69
N VAL A 49 17.85 18.36 -6.58
CA VAL A 49 16.44 17.97 -6.54
C VAL A 49 15.58 19.06 -5.92
N THR A 50 14.47 19.41 -6.58
CA THR A 50 13.41 20.24 -6.00
C THR A 50 12.10 19.45 -6.02
N VAL A 51 11.42 19.34 -4.88
CA VAL A 51 10.10 18.72 -4.76
C VAL A 51 9.03 19.81 -4.79
N LEU A 52 7.99 19.65 -5.62
CA LEU A 52 6.85 20.55 -5.68
C LEU A 52 5.63 19.83 -5.10
N GLU A 53 5.10 20.31 -3.98
CA GLU A 53 3.89 19.79 -3.34
C GLU A 53 2.75 20.79 -3.46
N SER A 54 1.60 20.30 -3.90
CA SER A 54 0.38 21.09 -4.11
C SER A 54 -0.22 21.63 -2.80
N ARG A 55 -0.11 20.87 -1.71
CA ARG A 55 -0.64 21.18 -0.39
C ARG A 55 0.32 22.09 0.39
N ASP A 56 -0.19 22.60 1.50
CA ASP A 56 0.56 23.33 2.53
C ASP A 56 1.30 22.40 3.50
N ARG A 57 1.34 21.09 3.23
CA ARG A 57 2.00 20.06 4.03
C ARG A 57 2.60 18.96 3.17
N ILE A 58 3.62 18.29 3.69
CA ILE A 58 4.17 17.05 3.14
C ILE A 58 3.33 15.82 3.57
N GLY A 59 3.67 14.64 3.03
CA GLY A 59 3.09 13.35 3.40
C GLY A 59 2.02 12.83 2.43
N GLY A 60 1.38 13.72 1.66
CA GLY A 60 0.34 13.32 0.70
C GLY A 60 -0.83 12.63 1.41
N ARG A 61 -1.08 11.35 1.09
CA ARG A 61 -2.10 10.49 1.74
C ARG A 61 -1.73 10.09 3.17
N ILE A 62 -0.49 10.30 3.59
CA ILE A 62 -0.07 10.15 4.98
C ILE A 62 -0.31 11.49 5.66
N HIS A 63 -1.22 11.52 6.63
CA HIS A 63 -1.63 12.75 7.29
C HIS A 63 -2.00 12.48 8.74
N THR A 64 -1.17 13.00 9.65
CA THR A 64 -1.49 13.05 11.07
C THR A 64 -2.11 14.40 11.41
N ASP A 65 -3.34 14.41 11.91
CA ASP A 65 -4.01 15.58 12.48
C ASP A 65 -3.77 15.61 14.00
N ASN A 66 -3.37 16.76 14.54
CA ASN A 66 -3.10 16.96 15.96
C ASN A 66 -4.15 17.87 16.64
N SER A 67 -5.18 18.30 15.90
CA SER A 67 -6.20 19.24 16.38
C SER A 67 -7.07 18.69 17.52
N PHE A 68 -7.13 17.37 17.67
CA PHE A 68 -7.92 16.66 18.69
C PHE A 68 -7.21 16.54 20.05
N GLY A 69 -6.04 17.15 20.23
CA GLY A 69 -5.23 17.02 21.45
C GLY A 69 -4.43 15.71 21.53
N CYS A 70 -4.56 14.85 20.54
CA CYS A 70 -3.74 13.68 20.28
C CYS A 70 -3.51 13.53 18.76
N PRO A 71 -2.44 12.83 18.33
CA PRO A 71 -2.21 12.55 16.92
C PRO A 71 -3.24 11.53 16.41
N ILE A 72 -3.95 11.87 15.35
CA ILE A 72 -4.89 11.00 14.64
C ILE A 72 -4.46 10.91 13.18
N ASP A 73 -4.12 9.71 12.71
CA ASP A 73 -3.84 9.50 11.30
C ASP A 73 -5.15 9.47 10.49
N MET A 74 -5.31 10.42 9.58
CA MET A 74 -6.44 10.57 8.66
C MET A 74 -6.20 9.81 7.33
N GLY A 75 -5.22 8.91 7.33
CA GLY A 75 -4.76 8.16 6.17
C GLY A 75 -4.05 6.88 6.60
N ALA A 76 -2.85 6.62 6.07
CA ALA A 76 -2.08 5.46 6.51
C ALA A 76 -1.81 5.53 8.02
N SER A 77 -2.21 4.48 8.74
CA SER A 77 -2.10 4.41 10.21
C SER A 77 -1.40 3.12 10.68
N TRP A 78 -1.43 2.07 9.86
CA TRP A 78 -0.82 0.77 10.17
C TRP A 78 0.51 0.55 9.44
N LEU A 79 1.40 -0.17 10.11
CA LEU A 79 2.55 -0.85 9.52
C LEU A 79 2.20 -2.34 9.43
N HIS A 80 2.06 -2.85 8.21
CA HIS A 80 1.86 -4.27 7.96
C HIS A 80 3.21 -4.97 7.75
N GLY A 81 3.40 -6.10 8.42
CA GLY A 81 4.67 -6.82 8.44
C GLY A 81 5.73 -6.10 9.25
N VAL A 82 5.62 -6.13 10.58
CA VAL A 82 6.64 -5.53 11.46
C VAL A 82 7.86 -6.45 11.54
N CYS A 83 8.61 -6.49 10.45
CA CYS A 83 9.82 -7.28 10.26
C CYS A 83 10.84 -6.50 9.44
N ASN A 84 12.09 -6.97 9.40
CA ASN A 84 13.17 -6.28 8.70
C ASN A 84 13.02 -6.27 7.16
N GLU A 85 12.12 -7.09 6.61
CA GLU A 85 11.80 -7.07 5.18
C GLU A 85 10.93 -5.86 4.80
N ASN A 86 10.20 -5.28 5.75
CA ASN A 86 9.50 -4.01 5.53
C ASN A 86 10.51 -2.86 5.70
N PRO A 87 10.77 -2.04 4.65
CA PRO A 87 11.79 -0.99 4.69
C PRO A 87 11.50 0.11 5.72
N LEU A 88 10.24 0.27 6.14
CA LEU A 88 9.86 1.25 7.14
C LEU A 88 10.13 0.76 8.57
N ALA A 89 10.12 -0.55 8.84
CA ALA A 89 10.25 -1.05 10.20
C ALA A 89 11.60 -0.68 10.85
N PRO A 90 12.78 -0.83 10.19
CA PRO A 90 14.04 -0.38 10.74
C PRO A 90 14.10 1.14 10.96
N LEU A 91 13.50 1.93 10.06
CA LEU A 91 13.45 3.39 10.19
C LEU A 91 12.59 3.80 11.39
N ILE A 92 11.42 3.21 11.56
CA ILE A 92 10.52 3.43 12.70
C ILE A 92 11.23 3.10 14.02
N SER A 93 11.94 1.96 14.06
CA SER A 93 12.74 1.58 15.21
C SER A 93 13.89 2.57 15.49
N TYR A 94 14.60 3.01 14.45
CA TYR A 94 15.70 3.98 14.58
C TYR A 94 15.21 5.34 15.11
N LEU A 95 14.03 5.77 14.68
CA LEU A 95 13.37 7.00 15.17
C LEU A 95 12.78 6.85 16.58
N GLY A 96 12.77 5.63 17.16
CA GLY A 96 12.19 5.37 18.47
C GLY A 96 10.66 5.52 18.51
N LEU A 97 10.00 5.38 17.36
CA LEU A 97 8.55 5.50 17.27
C LEU A 97 7.87 4.22 17.79
N ARG A 98 6.80 4.40 18.58
CA ARG A 98 6.09 3.28 19.19
C ARG A 98 4.99 2.77 18.27
N LEU A 99 4.97 1.45 18.10
CA LEU A 99 3.89 0.71 17.46
C LEU A 99 3.06 0.01 18.53
N TYR A 100 1.74 0.13 18.45
CA TYR A 100 0.82 -0.72 19.20
C TYR A 100 0.55 -1.97 18.37
N ARG A 101 0.87 -3.14 18.89
CA ARG A 101 0.71 -4.42 18.18
C ARG A 101 -0.77 -4.74 18.00
N THR A 102 -1.18 -5.04 16.78
CA THR A 102 -2.57 -5.37 16.44
C THR A 102 -2.73 -6.77 15.82
N SER A 103 -1.71 -7.60 15.89
CA SER A 103 -1.77 -9.03 15.56
C SER A 103 -1.38 -9.86 16.79
N ASP A 104 -1.71 -11.15 16.76
CA ASP A 104 -1.38 -12.13 17.79
C ASP A 104 -2.07 -11.79 19.13
N ASP A 105 -3.35 -12.16 19.27
CA ASP A 105 -4.13 -12.16 20.54
C ASP A 105 -4.42 -10.81 21.25
N ASN A 106 -3.86 -9.69 20.79
CA ASN A 106 -3.97 -8.38 21.47
C ASN A 106 -4.82 -7.33 20.74
N SER A 107 -5.64 -7.73 19.78
CA SER A 107 -6.39 -6.83 18.90
C SER A 107 -7.88 -7.13 18.90
N VAL A 108 -8.69 -6.18 19.40
CA VAL A 108 -10.16 -6.18 19.24
C VAL A 108 -10.56 -5.45 17.95
N LEU A 109 -9.60 -4.79 17.28
CA LEU A 109 -9.90 -3.74 16.29
C LEU A 109 -9.71 -4.19 14.85
N TYR A 110 -8.68 -4.96 14.52
CA TYR A 110 -8.41 -5.42 13.15
C TYR A 110 -7.47 -6.62 13.21
N ASP A 111 -7.98 -7.78 13.62
CA ASP A 111 -7.29 -9.05 13.42
C ASP A 111 -7.95 -9.81 12.27
N HIS A 112 -7.15 -10.34 11.33
CA HIS A 112 -7.63 -11.31 10.34
C HIS A 112 -8.20 -12.56 11.02
N ASP A 113 -7.78 -12.83 12.25
CA ASP A 113 -8.39 -13.84 13.10
C ASP A 113 -9.74 -13.34 13.57
N LEU A 114 -10.81 -14.00 13.11
CA LEU A 114 -12.18 -13.68 13.49
C LEU A 114 -12.48 -13.93 14.98
N GLU A 115 -11.48 -14.32 15.76
CA GLU A 115 -11.63 -14.83 17.11
C GLU A 115 -11.90 -13.75 18.17
N SER A 116 -11.57 -12.47 17.88
CA SER A 116 -11.46 -11.42 18.91
C SER A 116 -12.48 -10.28 18.81
N TYR A 117 -13.44 -10.29 17.88
CA TYR A 117 -14.44 -9.22 17.75
C TYR A 117 -15.83 -9.62 18.26
N ALA A 118 -16.55 -8.65 18.85
CA ALA A 118 -17.96 -8.76 19.16
C ALA A 118 -18.76 -7.97 18.12
N LEU A 119 -19.58 -8.66 17.33
CA LEU A 119 -20.52 -8.00 16.42
C LEU A 119 -21.81 -7.66 17.17
N PHE A 120 -22.36 -6.50 16.83
CA PHE A 120 -23.65 -6.04 17.30
C PHE A 120 -24.54 -5.78 16.09
N ASP A 121 -25.80 -6.17 16.18
CA ASP A 121 -26.79 -5.83 15.17
C ASP A 121 -27.14 -4.33 15.21
N LYS A 122 -27.94 -3.88 14.25
CA LYS A 122 -28.37 -2.48 14.14
C LYS A 122 -29.18 -1.96 15.35
N ASP A 123 -29.69 -2.85 16.18
CA ASP A 123 -30.48 -2.54 17.37
C ASP A 123 -29.61 -2.60 18.65
N GLY A 124 -28.30 -2.90 18.51
CA GLY A 124 -27.33 -2.96 19.58
C GLY A 124 -27.29 -4.30 20.32
N ASN A 125 -27.93 -5.36 19.81
CA ASN A 125 -27.85 -6.69 20.39
C ASN A 125 -26.58 -7.39 19.90
N GLN A 126 -25.88 -8.07 20.80
CA GLN A 126 -24.70 -8.84 20.42
C GLN A 126 -25.10 -10.05 19.55
N VAL A 127 -24.46 -10.18 18.41
CA VAL A 127 -24.60 -11.35 17.53
C VAL A 127 -23.95 -12.56 18.22
N PRO A 128 -24.62 -13.74 18.25
CA PRO A 128 -24.04 -14.94 18.86
C PRO A 128 -22.71 -15.32 18.19
N LYS A 129 -21.69 -15.65 19.00
CA LYS A 129 -20.37 -16.05 18.48
C LYS A 129 -20.46 -17.24 17.52
N GLU A 130 -21.31 -18.23 17.81
CA GLU A 130 -21.55 -19.37 16.93
C GLU A 130 -22.02 -18.95 15.53
N THR A 131 -22.86 -17.92 15.43
CA THR A 131 -23.30 -17.37 14.14
C THR A 131 -22.12 -16.73 13.40
N VAL A 132 -21.30 -15.94 14.11
CA VAL A 132 -20.12 -15.29 13.55
C VAL A 132 -19.13 -16.32 12.99
N ASP A 133 -18.78 -17.32 13.80
CA ASP A 133 -17.83 -18.38 13.44
C ASP A 133 -18.33 -19.17 12.22
N LYS A 134 -19.60 -19.60 12.25
CA LYS A 134 -20.26 -20.32 11.15
C LYS A 134 -20.28 -19.52 9.84
N VAL A 135 -20.62 -18.23 9.92
CA VAL A 135 -20.67 -17.37 8.73
C VAL A 135 -19.26 -17.08 8.21
N GLY A 136 -18.27 -16.94 9.09
CA GLY A 136 -16.85 -16.84 8.73
C GLY A 136 -16.39 -18.04 7.90
N GLU A 137 -16.62 -19.26 8.39
CA GLU A 137 -16.31 -20.49 7.64
C GLU A 137 -17.06 -20.57 6.30
N THR A 138 -18.32 -20.09 6.27
CA THR A 138 -19.11 -20.05 5.04
C THR A 138 -18.53 -19.06 4.03
N PHE A 139 -18.08 -17.89 4.50
CA PHE A 139 -17.47 -16.86 3.66
C PHE A 139 -16.13 -17.33 3.08
N GLU A 140 -15.29 -18.00 3.87
CA GLU A 140 -14.06 -18.63 3.37
C GLU A 140 -14.36 -19.63 2.25
N ARG A 141 -15.35 -20.51 2.43
CA ARG A 141 -15.79 -21.44 1.37
C ARG A 141 -16.30 -20.72 0.12
N ILE A 142 -17.04 -19.63 0.28
CA ILE A 142 -17.48 -18.81 -0.87
C ILE A 142 -16.25 -18.32 -1.63
N LEU A 143 -15.25 -17.74 -0.95
CA LEU A 143 -14.02 -17.27 -1.58
C LEU A 143 -13.24 -18.40 -2.25
N GLU A 144 -13.12 -19.58 -1.63
CA GLU A 144 -12.52 -20.77 -2.26
C GLU A 144 -13.25 -21.17 -3.55
N GLU A 145 -14.58 -21.15 -3.58
CA GLU A 145 -15.34 -21.43 -4.80
C GLU A 145 -15.16 -20.32 -5.85
N THR A 146 -15.00 -19.05 -5.46
CA THR A 146 -14.69 -17.97 -6.42
C THR A 146 -13.34 -18.19 -7.09
N VAL A 147 -12.36 -18.81 -6.42
CA VAL A 147 -11.08 -19.18 -7.03
C VAL A 147 -11.28 -20.24 -8.12
N LYS A 148 -12.19 -21.19 -7.93
CA LYS A 148 -12.52 -22.17 -8.99
C LYS A 148 -13.21 -21.50 -10.17
N VAL A 149 -14.15 -20.58 -9.90
CA VAL A 149 -14.76 -19.76 -10.95
C VAL A 149 -13.66 -19.00 -11.70
N ARG A 150 -12.72 -18.37 -10.99
CA ARG A 150 -11.59 -17.66 -11.60
C ARG A 150 -10.78 -18.53 -12.55
N ASP A 151 -10.49 -19.77 -12.19
CA ASP A 151 -9.67 -20.68 -13.00
C ASP A 151 -10.37 -21.14 -14.28
N GLU A 152 -11.70 -21.17 -14.29
CA GLU A 152 -12.51 -21.52 -15.46
C GLU A 152 -12.66 -20.36 -16.47
N GLN A 153 -12.40 -19.12 -16.04
CA GLN A 153 -12.65 -17.93 -16.85
C GLN A 153 -11.39 -17.47 -17.58
N GLU A 154 -11.51 -17.12 -18.85
CA GLU A 154 -10.39 -16.56 -19.63
C GLU A 154 -10.19 -15.06 -19.32
N HIS A 155 -11.29 -14.33 -19.16
CA HIS A 155 -11.29 -12.89 -18.95
C HIS A 155 -11.54 -12.54 -17.49
N ASP A 156 -11.10 -11.35 -17.09
CA ASP A 156 -11.38 -10.83 -15.75
C ASP A 156 -12.85 -10.44 -15.60
N MET A 157 -13.33 -10.47 -14.37
CA MET A 157 -14.67 -10.04 -13.98
C MET A 157 -14.67 -9.51 -12.55
N PRO A 158 -15.68 -8.74 -12.16
CA PRO A 158 -15.86 -8.34 -10.77
C PRO A 158 -16.01 -9.53 -9.81
N LEU A 159 -15.44 -9.42 -8.62
CA LEU A 159 -15.55 -10.42 -7.57
C LEU A 159 -17.01 -10.68 -7.18
N LEU A 160 -17.84 -9.64 -7.12
CA LEU A 160 -19.28 -9.77 -6.84
C LEU A 160 -20.01 -10.65 -7.87
N GLN A 161 -19.60 -10.58 -9.14
CA GLN A 161 -20.14 -11.43 -10.19
C GLN A 161 -19.74 -12.90 -9.96
N ALA A 162 -18.51 -13.15 -9.53
CA ALA A 162 -18.05 -14.49 -9.19
C ALA A 162 -18.82 -15.06 -7.98
N ILE A 163 -19.05 -14.26 -6.94
CA ILE A 163 -19.87 -14.65 -5.78
C ILE A 163 -21.30 -15.02 -6.22
N SER A 164 -21.87 -14.26 -7.16
CA SER A 164 -23.20 -14.56 -7.71
C SER A 164 -23.23 -15.92 -8.42
N ILE A 165 -22.20 -16.24 -9.21
CA ILE A 165 -22.04 -17.56 -9.85
C ILE A 165 -21.90 -18.67 -8.80
N VAL A 166 -21.16 -18.43 -7.71
CA VAL A 166 -21.03 -19.38 -6.59
C VAL A 166 -22.38 -19.66 -5.96
N PHE A 167 -23.23 -18.64 -5.73
CA PHE A 167 -24.57 -18.85 -5.20
C PHE A 167 -25.50 -19.62 -6.15
N GLU A 168 -25.36 -19.44 -7.46
CA GLU A 168 -26.11 -20.24 -8.44
C GLU A 168 -25.68 -21.71 -8.42
N ARG A 169 -24.38 -21.99 -8.29
CA ARG A 169 -23.81 -23.35 -8.23
C ARG A 169 -24.04 -24.04 -6.89
N HIS A 170 -24.01 -23.27 -5.81
CA HIS A 170 -24.10 -23.73 -4.43
C HIS A 170 -25.18 -22.95 -3.66
N PRO A 171 -26.49 -23.18 -3.93
CA PRO A 171 -27.57 -22.41 -3.31
C PRO A 171 -27.60 -22.47 -1.78
N HIS A 172 -27.00 -23.51 -1.17
CA HIS A 172 -26.90 -23.67 0.28
C HIS A 172 -25.90 -22.70 0.95
N LEU A 173 -25.00 -22.08 0.18
CA LEU A 173 -24.10 -21.02 0.67
C LEU A 173 -24.79 -19.65 0.70
N LYS A 174 -25.96 -19.53 0.06
CA LYS A 174 -26.76 -18.31 0.14
C LYS A 174 -27.51 -18.30 1.47
N LEU A 175 -27.08 -17.43 2.37
CA LEU A 175 -27.63 -17.32 3.72
C LEU A 175 -28.86 -16.41 3.73
N GLU A 176 -29.62 -16.46 4.83
CA GLU A 176 -30.81 -15.64 5.05
C GLU A 176 -30.84 -15.08 6.48
N GLY A 177 -31.64 -14.04 6.71
CA GLY A 177 -31.87 -13.50 8.05
C GLY A 177 -30.63 -12.87 8.68
N LEU A 178 -30.30 -13.28 9.91
CA LEU A 178 -29.13 -12.76 10.63
C LEU A 178 -27.82 -13.22 9.98
N ASP A 179 -27.77 -14.47 9.52
CA ASP A 179 -26.58 -15.06 8.89
C ASP A 179 -26.18 -14.28 7.62
N ASP A 180 -27.16 -13.83 6.81
CA ASP A 180 -26.92 -12.97 5.64
C ASP A 180 -26.38 -11.59 6.05
N GLN A 181 -26.91 -10.97 7.11
CA GLN A 181 -26.38 -9.67 7.58
C GLN A 181 -24.92 -9.76 8.02
N VAL A 182 -24.54 -10.86 8.68
CA VAL A 182 -23.14 -11.12 9.04
C VAL A 182 -22.30 -11.38 7.80
N LEU A 183 -22.84 -12.07 6.79
CA LEU A 183 -22.15 -12.28 5.52
C LEU A 183 -21.92 -10.96 4.77
N GLN A 184 -22.91 -10.07 4.73
CA GLN A 184 -22.77 -8.73 4.17
C GLN A 184 -21.70 -7.93 4.92
N TRP A 185 -21.63 -8.07 6.26
CA TRP A 185 -20.54 -7.46 7.03
C TRP A 185 -19.16 -8.01 6.63
N CYS A 186 -19.02 -9.32 6.37
CA CYS A 186 -17.78 -9.91 5.86
C CYS A 186 -17.40 -9.32 4.49
N VAL A 187 -18.37 -9.14 3.58
CA VAL A 187 -18.14 -8.49 2.28
C VAL A 187 -17.72 -7.04 2.46
N CYS A 188 -18.42 -6.25 3.28
CA CYS A 188 -18.01 -4.86 3.57
C CYS A 188 -16.61 -4.76 4.17
N ARG A 189 -16.22 -5.75 4.99
CA ARG A 189 -14.87 -5.81 5.54
C ARG A 189 -13.81 -6.09 4.47
N LEU A 190 -14.12 -6.94 3.49
CA LEU A 190 -13.29 -7.16 2.31
C LEU A 190 -13.15 -5.86 1.50
N GLU A 191 -14.26 -5.17 1.23
CA GLU A 191 -14.28 -3.89 0.52
C GLU A 191 -13.45 -2.83 1.25
N ALA A 192 -13.53 -2.78 2.59
CA ALA A 192 -12.71 -1.90 3.41
C ALA A 192 -11.21 -2.19 3.31
N TRP A 193 -10.81 -3.46 3.15
CA TRP A 193 -9.42 -3.86 2.94
C TRP A 193 -8.89 -3.34 1.60
N PHE A 194 -9.69 -3.47 0.54
CA PHE A 194 -9.31 -3.05 -0.81
C PHE A 194 -9.60 -1.57 -1.13
N ALA A 195 -10.36 -0.90 -0.26
CA ALA A 195 -10.90 0.44 -0.48
C ALA A 195 -11.67 0.56 -1.82
N ALA A 196 -12.39 -0.51 -2.19
CA ALA A 196 -13.18 -0.62 -3.41
C ALA A 196 -14.39 -1.55 -3.18
N ASP A 197 -15.48 -1.27 -3.86
CA ASP A 197 -16.69 -2.09 -3.80
C ASP A 197 -16.44 -3.46 -4.49
N ALA A 198 -17.15 -4.51 -4.07
CA ALA A 198 -16.93 -5.86 -4.57
C ALA A 198 -17.21 -6.00 -6.08
N ASP A 199 -17.94 -5.06 -6.68
CA ASP A 199 -18.17 -4.97 -8.13
C ASP A 199 -17.05 -4.26 -8.92
N GLU A 200 -16.07 -3.67 -8.24
CA GLU A 200 -14.85 -3.10 -8.82
C GLU A 200 -13.61 -3.97 -8.55
N ILE A 201 -13.65 -4.85 -7.54
CA ILE A 201 -12.55 -5.76 -7.21
C ILE A 201 -12.39 -6.81 -8.31
N SER A 202 -11.19 -6.89 -8.88
CA SER A 202 -10.80 -7.86 -9.94
C SER A 202 -10.76 -9.30 -9.40
N LEU A 203 -11.60 -10.19 -9.93
CA LEU A 203 -11.52 -11.62 -9.60
C LEU A 203 -10.14 -12.20 -9.93
N LYS A 204 -9.52 -11.81 -11.04
CA LYS A 204 -8.22 -12.36 -11.47
C LYS A 204 -7.05 -11.93 -10.59
N ASN A 205 -7.11 -10.75 -9.97
CA ASN A 205 -5.92 -10.12 -9.41
C ASN A 205 -6.06 -9.64 -7.95
N TRP A 206 -7.21 -9.81 -7.30
CA TRP A 206 -7.43 -9.27 -5.94
C TRP A 206 -6.47 -9.83 -4.87
N ASP A 207 -5.99 -11.06 -5.02
CA ASP A 207 -5.20 -11.80 -4.03
C ASP A 207 -3.69 -11.85 -4.36
N GLN A 208 -3.18 -10.92 -5.19
CA GLN A 208 -1.76 -10.88 -5.58
C GLN A 208 -0.84 -10.23 -4.54
N GLU A 209 -1.39 -9.79 -3.41
CA GLU A 209 -0.60 -9.14 -2.36
C GLU A 209 0.33 -10.13 -1.65
N ARG A 210 1.58 -9.72 -1.45
CA ARG A 210 2.52 -10.47 -0.60
C ARG A 210 2.44 -9.96 0.83
N VAL A 211 1.78 -10.71 1.70
CA VAL A 211 1.72 -10.41 3.13
C VAL A 211 3.07 -10.69 3.79
N LEU A 212 3.62 -9.67 4.44
CA LEU A 212 4.89 -9.77 5.17
C LEU A 212 4.67 -10.35 6.59
N THR A 213 5.68 -11.07 7.08
CA THR A 213 5.68 -11.65 8.43
C THR A 213 5.81 -10.58 9.52
N GLY A 214 5.61 -10.97 10.78
CA GLY A 214 5.75 -10.06 11.91
C GLY A 214 4.50 -9.23 12.19
N GLY A 215 3.36 -9.59 11.59
CA GLY A 215 2.05 -9.06 11.97
C GLY A 215 1.88 -7.56 11.75
N HIS A 216 0.98 -6.93 12.50
CA HIS A 216 0.57 -5.54 12.26
C HIS A 216 0.86 -4.63 13.46
N GLY A 217 1.14 -3.35 13.19
CA GLY A 217 1.36 -2.35 14.22
C GLY A 217 0.72 -1.01 13.89
N LEU A 218 -0.12 -0.50 14.78
CA LEU A 218 -0.68 0.85 14.68
C LEU A 218 0.34 1.89 15.16
N MET A 219 0.50 2.97 14.42
CA MET A 219 1.43 4.06 14.75
C MET A 219 0.87 4.97 15.86
N VAL A 220 1.37 4.84 17.09
CA VAL A 220 0.79 5.51 18.28
C VAL A 220 0.93 7.03 18.22
N ASN A 221 2.00 7.53 17.60
CA ASN A 221 2.31 8.95 17.51
C ASN A 221 1.97 9.56 16.14
N GLY A 222 1.21 8.84 15.32
CA GLY A 222 0.95 9.19 13.93
C GLY A 222 2.14 8.94 13.01
N TYR A 223 1.90 8.80 11.72
CA TYR A 223 2.92 8.49 10.73
C TYR A 223 3.79 9.68 10.30
N TYR A 224 3.37 10.92 10.59
CA TYR A 224 4.06 12.13 10.14
C TYR A 224 5.58 12.17 10.47
N PRO A 225 6.06 11.74 11.65
CA PRO A 225 7.49 11.76 11.97
C PRO A 225 8.36 10.94 10.99
N VAL A 226 7.81 9.88 10.40
CA VAL A 226 8.51 9.09 9.36
C VAL A 226 8.73 9.93 8.10
N ILE A 227 7.69 10.67 7.69
CA ILE A 227 7.76 11.56 6.52
C ILE A 227 8.72 12.72 6.79
N GLU A 228 8.65 13.32 7.98
CA GLU A 228 9.52 14.41 8.38
C GLU A 228 11.00 14.00 8.35
N ALA A 229 11.33 12.83 8.92
CA ALA A 229 12.69 12.28 8.88
C ALA A 229 13.16 12.06 7.43
N LEU A 230 12.32 11.49 6.57
CA LEU A 230 12.65 11.27 5.16
C LEU A 230 12.75 12.56 4.35
N ALA A 231 12.09 13.64 4.77
CA ALA A 231 12.11 14.95 4.11
C ALA A 231 13.27 15.86 4.54
N GLN A 232 13.91 15.57 5.68
CA GLN A 232 14.92 16.43 6.30
C GLN A 232 16.07 16.83 5.34
N GLY A 233 16.19 18.11 5.02
CA GLY A 233 17.26 18.64 4.16
C GLY A 233 17.00 18.56 2.65
N LEU A 234 15.81 18.18 2.22
CA LEU A 234 15.38 18.29 0.82
C LEU A 234 14.82 19.70 0.52
N ASP A 235 15.00 20.19 -0.72
CA ASP A 235 14.33 21.42 -1.20
C ASP A 235 12.88 21.07 -1.56
N ILE A 236 11.96 21.23 -0.61
CA ILE A 236 10.52 21.00 -0.79
C ILE A 236 9.79 22.33 -0.81
N ARG A 237 9.06 22.59 -1.89
CA ARG A 237 8.25 23.79 -2.07
C ARG A 237 6.78 23.42 -1.99
N LEU A 238 6.14 23.88 -0.92
CA LEU A 238 4.72 23.70 -0.64
C LEU A 238 3.88 24.73 -1.43
N ASN A 239 2.58 24.47 -1.52
CA ASN A 239 1.61 25.31 -2.24
C ASN A 239 1.97 25.50 -3.73
N GLN A 240 2.67 24.53 -4.33
CA GLN A 240 3.05 24.53 -5.73
C GLN A 240 2.12 23.61 -6.51
N ARG A 241 1.02 24.17 -7.03
CA ARG A 241 0.15 23.43 -7.94
C ARG A 241 0.78 23.35 -9.32
N PHE A 242 1.15 22.15 -9.73
CA PHE A 242 1.68 21.92 -11.07
C PHE A 242 0.54 21.60 -12.04
N VAL A 243 0.51 22.26 -13.19
CA VAL A 243 -0.46 22.02 -14.27
C VAL A 243 0.33 21.83 -15.57
N PHE A 244 0.25 20.63 -16.14
CA PHE A 244 0.85 20.36 -17.45
C PHE A 244 -0.13 20.79 -18.56
N PRO A 245 0.27 21.66 -19.50
CA PRO A 245 -0.48 21.85 -20.73
C PRO A 245 -0.23 20.72 -21.75
N HIS A 246 0.90 20.00 -21.66
CA HIS A 246 1.23 18.85 -22.53
C HIS A 246 2.06 17.78 -21.77
N CYS A 247 1.80 16.51 -22.08
CA CYS A 247 2.33 15.32 -21.40
C CYS A 247 3.86 15.23 -21.47
N LEU A 248 4.53 15.08 -20.34
CA LEU A 248 5.98 14.87 -20.22
C LEU A 248 6.23 13.52 -19.56
N ILE A 249 7.24 12.81 -20.05
CA ILE A 249 7.62 11.45 -19.64
C ILE A 249 7.85 11.41 -18.13
N LEU A 250 6.96 10.71 -17.40
CA LEU A 250 7.21 10.27 -16.04
C LEU A 250 8.29 9.18 -16.08
N LEU A 251 9.39 9.40 -15.37
CA LEU A 251 10.27 8.31 -14.96
C LEU A 251 9.66 7.72 -13.69
N ASP A 252 8.91 6.63 -13.82
CA ASP A 252 8.56 5.77 -12.70
C ASP A 252 9.85 5.12 -12.17
N LEU A 253 10.44 5.73 -11.15
CA LEU A 253 11.45 5.08 -10.31
C LEU A 253 10.74 4.20 -9.28
N VAL A 254 10.07 3.15 -9.77
CA VAL A 254 9.74 1.98 -8.95
C VAL A 254 10.95 1.05 -9.05
N ALA A 255 11.93 1.28 -8.20
CA ALA A 255 13.05 0.36 -8.02
C ALA A 255 13.23 0.15 -6.52
N ASN A 256 12.70 -0.98 -6.05
CA ASN A 256 13.06 -1.68 -4.80
C ASN A 256 13.75 -0.82 -3.73
N LEU A 257 12.94 -0.21 -2.87
CA LEU A 257 13.33 0.12 -1.49
C LEU A 257 12.58 -0.82 -0.55
#